data_AF-A0A3M1LG77-F1
#
_entry.id   AF-A0A3M1LG77-F1
#
_cell.length_a   1.000
_cell.length_b   1.000
_cell.length_c   1.000
_cell.angle_alpha   90.00
_cell.angle_beta   90.00
_cell.angle_gamma   90.00
#
_symmetry.space_group_name_H-M   'P 1'
#
loop_
_entity.id
_entity.type
_entity.pdbx_description
1 polymer ?
#
loop_
_entity_poly.entity_id
_entity_poly.type
_entity_poly.pdbx_seq_one_letter_code
_entity_poly.pdbx_strand_id
1 'polypeptide(L)'
;MRSKNIFKLLKSIPKNKPIIVEWLDASTTNHAKIDKFPLPNYYVETRRRTTGTFLCLQRGKYNNEWHLILELDHTEELGSSIRSIPLCLIYNIIEDV
;
A
#
# COMPACT_ATOMS: atom_id res chain seq x y z
N MET A 1 8.64 9.04 11.23
CA MET A 1 9.51 9.84 10.31
C MET A 1 9.34 9.44 8.84
N ARG A 2 9.28 8.15 8.50
CA ARG A 2 9.14 7.64 7.12
C ARG A 2 7.83 8.04 6.41
N SER A 3 6.70 7.97 7.12
CA SER A 3 5.37 8.35 6.58
C SER A 3 5.27 9.82 6.15
N LYS A 4 6.01 10.73 6.82
CA LYS A 4 6.07 12.15 6.43
C LYS A 4 6.75 12.36 5.08
N ASN A 5 7.74 11.52 4.72
CA ASN A 5 8.41 11.59 3.42
C ASN A 5 7.53 11.00 2.31
N ILE A 6 6.89 9.86 2.55
CA ILE A 6 5.94 9.25 1.61
C ILE A 6 4.77 10.20 1.29
N PHE A 7 4.21 10.86 2.31
CA PHE A 7 3.13 11.83 2.09
C PHE A 7 3.55 13.02 1.22
N LYS A 8 4.77 13.54 1.42
CA LYS A 8 5.31 14.63 0.59
C LYS A 8 5.54 14.18 -0.85
N LEU A 9 6.10 12.97 -1.04
CA LEU A 9 6.32 12.37 -2.37
C LEU A 9 5.00 12.18 -3.13
N LEU A 10 3.98 11.59 -2.49
CA LEU A 10 2.67 11.40 -3.14
C LEU A 10 1.99 12.73 -3.51
N LYS A 11 2.29 13.82 -2.80
CA LYS A 11 1.80 15.16 -3.16
C LYS A 11 2.49 15.77 -4.37
N SER A 12 3.72 15.35 -4.69
CA SER A 12 4.43 15.83 -5.89
C SER A 12 4.09 15.03 -7.14
N ILE A 13 3.57 13.81 -7.00
CA ILE A 13 3.16 12.98 -8.14
C ILE A 13 1.87 13.57 -8.75
N PRO A 14 1.82 13.85 -10.06
CA PRO A 14 0.59 14.26 -10.73
C PRO A 14 -0.48 13.19 -10.64
N LYS A 15 -1.75 13.60 -10.51
CA LYS A 15 -2.88 12.66 -10.62
C LYS A 15 -2.86 11.95 -11.97
N ASN A 16 -3.43 10.76 -12.01
CA ASN A 16 -3.50 9.88 -13.16
C ASN A 16 -2.14 9.36 -13.66
N LYS A 17 -1.09 9.45 -12.84
CA LYS A 17 0.20 8.83 -13.14
C LYS A 17 0.23 7.38 -12.67
N PRO A 18 0.76 6.44 -13.49
CA PRO A 18 1.01 5.09 -13.04
C PRO A 18 2.13 5.12 -11.99
N ILE A 19 1.90 4.40 -10.89
CA ILE A 19 2.89 4.22 -9.83
C ILE A 19 2.89 2.78 -9.36
N ILE A 20 4.04 2.36 -8.84
CA ILE A 20 4.20 1.07 -8.19
C ILE A 20 4.42 1.33 -6.69
N VAL A 21 3.61 0.69 -5.86
CA VAL A 21 3.62 0.89 -4.40
C VAL A 21 4.04 -0.39 -3.72
N GLU A 22 5.02 -0.28 -2.83
CA GLU A 22 5.42 -1.38 -1.94
C GLU A 22 4.96 -1.08 -0.51
N TRP A 23 4.16 -1.98 0.05
CA TRP A 23 3.50 -1.77 1.33
C TRP A 23 3.42 -3.06 2.15
N LEU A 24 3.25 -2.90 3.45
CA LEU A 24 3.11 -3.98 4.42
C LEU A 24 1.63 -4.34 4.57
N ASP A 25 1.32 -5.62 4.43
CA ASP A 25 0.00 -6.18 4.66
C ASP A 25 0.06 -7.17 5.82
N ALA A 26 -1.10 -7.44 6.41
CA ALA A 26 -1.21 -8.46 7.44
C ALA A 26 -0.81 -9.83 6.84
N SER A 27 0.01 -10.58 7.59
CA SER A 27 0.38 -11.95 7.25
C SER A 27 -0.48 -12.93 8.04
N THR A 28 -0.93 -14.00 7.39
CA THR A 28 -1.49 -15.18 8.06
C THR A 28 -0.58 -16.35 7.74
N THR A 29 0.00 -16.98 8.76
CA THR A 29 0.87 -18.14 8.57
C THR A 29 0.22 -19.42 9.09
N ASN A 30 0.07 -20.41 8.21
CA ASN A 30 -0.36 -21.74 8.59
C ASN A 30 0.80 -22.53 9.23
N HIS A 31 0.48 -23.40 10.19
CA HIS A 31 1.46 -24.23 10.90
C HIS A 31 2.59 -23.43 11.58
N ALA A 32 2.26 -22.28 12.17
CA ALA A 32 3.20 -21.44 12.88
C ALA A 32 3.85 -22.18 14.07
N LYS A 33 5.18 -22.12 14.18
CA LYS A 33 5.91 -22.60 15.36
C LYS A 33 5.84 -21.54 16.47
N ILE A 34 4.96 -21.76 17.44
CA ILE A 34 4.66 -20.80 18.52
C ILE A 34 5.50 -21.02 19.80
N ASP A 35 6.42 -21.98 19.76
CA ASP A 35 7.25 -22.40 20.89
C ASP A 35 8.56 -21.60 21.02
N LYS A 36 8.92 -20.77 20.03
CA LYS A 36 10.14 -19.97 20.02
C LYS A 36 9.85 -18.49 19.82
N PHE A 37 10.17 -17.70 20.84
CA PHE A 37 10.12 -16.24 20.81
C PHE A 37 11.54 -15.64 20.72
N PRO A 38 11.73 -14.52 19.97
CA PRO A 38 10.72 -13.84 19.16
C PRO A 38 10.29 -14.67 17.94
N LEU A 39 9.02 -14.51 17.54
CA LEU A 39 8.52 -15.16 16.33
C LEU A 39 9.28 -14.63 15.09
N PRO A 40 9.46 -15.44 14.04
CA PRO A 40 10.08 -14.96 12.81
C PRO A 40 9.33 -13.80 12.18
N ASN A 41 10.05 -12.77 11.71
CA ASN A 41 9.45 -11.56 11.16
C ASN A 41 8.50 -11.82 9.97
N TYR A 42 8.71 -12.88 9.20
CA TYR A 42 7.83 -13.22 8.08
C TYR A 42 6.44 -13.72 8.50
N TYR A 43 6.24 -14.07 9.79
CA TYR A 43 4.91 -14.36 10.34
C TYR A 43 4.09 -13.09 10.60
N VAL A 44 4.73 -11.93 10.69
CA VAL A 44 4.11 -10.70 11.18
C VAL A 44 3.77 -9.75 10.03
N GLU A 45 4.54 -9.75 8.95
CA GLU A 45 4.40 -8.81 7.84
C GLU A 45 4.51 -9.51 6.48
N THR A 46 3.55 -9.27 5.58
CA THR A 46 3.66 -9.64 4.17
C THR A 46 4.00 -8.40 3.35
N ARG A 47 5.07 -8.47 2.56
CA ARG A 47 5.40 -7.41 1.60
C ARG A 47 4.53 -7.56 0.36
N ARG A 48 3.75 -6.54 0.03
CA ARG A 48 2.93 -6.46 -1.18
C ARG A 48 3.51 -5.44 -2.14
N ARG A 49 3.34 -5.71 -3.43
CA ARG A 49 3.62 -4.78 -4.53
C ARG A 49 2.34 -4.59 -5.31
N THR A 50 1.94 -3.35 -5.55
CA THR A 50 0.72 -3.00 -6.27
C THR A 50 1.04 -1.95 -7.30
N THR A 51 0.74 -2.24 -8.56
CA THR A 51 0.79 -1.28 -9.67
C THR A 51 -0.60 -0.70 -9.87
N GLY A 52 -0.70 0.61 -10.05
CA GLY A 52 -1.97 1.27 -10.31
C GLY A 52 -1.81 2.74 -10.63
N THR A 53 -2.90 3.36 -11.06
CA THR A 53 -2.95 4.78 -11.40
C THR A 53 -3.24 5.60 -10.15
N PHE A 54 -2.39 6.58 -9.86
CA PHE A 54 -2.57 7.45 -8.70
C PHE A 54 -3.78 8.37 -8.86
N LEU A 55 -4.76 8.25 -7.97
CA LEU A 55 -5.96 9.11 -7.98
C LEU A 55 -5.82 10.28 -7.00
N CYS A 56 -5.64 9.98 -5.71
CA CYS A 56 -5.57 10.98 -4.66
C CYS A 56 -5.06 10.45 -3.32
N LEU A 57 -4.89 11.39 -2.37
CA LEU A 57 -4.78 11.10 -0.95
C LEU A 57 -6.11 11.44 -0.26
N GLN A 58 -6.63 10.54 0.56
CA GLN A 58 -7.91 10.72 1.26
C GLN A 58 -7.81 10.25 2.70
N ARG A 59 -8.55 10.90 3.62
CA ARG A 59 -8.65 10.43 5.01
C ARG A 59 -9.76 9.40 5.18
N GLY A 60 -9.47 8.31 5.88
CA GLY A 60 -10.46 7.30 6.23
C GLY A 60 -11.48 7.82 7.25
N LYS A 61 -12.74 7.38 7.16
CA LYS A 61 -13.82 7.89 8.03
C LYS A 61 -13.62 7.57 9.52
N TYR A 62 -13.17 6.35 9.84
CA TYR A 62 -13.18 5.84 11.22
C TYR A 62 -11.88 6.14 11.98
N ASN A 63 -10.72 5.89 11.37
CA ASN A 63 -9.42 6.10 12.02
C ASN A 63 -8.77 7.43 11.64
N ASN A 64 -9.38 8.20 10.72
CA ASN A 64 -8.87 9.48 10.24
C ASN A 64 -7.42 9.41 9.69
N GLU A 65 -6.97 8.21 9.29
CA GLU A 65 -5.65 7.98 8.72
C GLU A 65 -5.63 8.42 7.25
N TRP A 66 -4.46 8.82 6.76
CA TRP A 66 -4.29 9.11 5.34
C TRP A 66 -4.15 7.80 4.56
N HIS A 67 -4.86 7.70 3.46
CA HIS A 67 -4.80 6.60 2.50
C HIS A 67 -4.35 7.11 1.14
N LEU A 68 -3.59 6.27 0.45
CA LEU A 68 -3.31 6.36 -0.97
C LEU A 68 -4.43 5.64 -1.70
N ILE A 69 -5.06 6.33 -2.65
CA ILE A 69 -6.11 5.79 -3.49
C ILE A 69 -5.54 5.55 -4.88
N LEU A 70 -5.60 4.30 -5.32
CA LEU A 70 -5.19 3.85 -6.66
C LEU A 70 -6.38 3.30 -7.42
N GLU A 71 -6.43 3.57 -8.71
CA GLU A 71 -7.20 2.77 -9.65
C GLU A 71 -6.34 1.59 -10.10
N LEU A 72 -6.89 0.37 -10.01
CA LEU A 72 -6.28 -0.82 -10.57
C LEU A 72 -6.94 -1.06 -11.93
N ASP A 73 -6.15 -0.88 -12.99
CA ASP A 73 -6.64 -1.06 -14.34
C ASP A 73 -6.81 -2.57 -14.63
N HIS A 74 -7.99 -2.91 -15.13
CA HIS A 74 -8.29 -4.23 -15.66
C HIS A 74 -8.48 -4.06 -17.15
N THR A 75 -7.67 -4.78 -17.93
CA THR A 75 -7.88 -5.01 -19.37
C THR A 75 -9.37 -5.18 -19.68
N GLU A 76 -9.98 -4.14 -20.24
CA GLU A 76 -11.29 -3.92 -20.89
C GLU A 76 -12.58 -4.65 -20.42
N GLU A 77 -12.56 -5.78 -19.69
CA GLU A 77 -13.74 -6.63 -19.49
C GLU A 77 -14.35 -6.62 -18.07
N LEU A 78 -13.68 -6.08 -17.04
CA LEU A 78 -14.12 -6.27 -15.63
C LEU A 78 -14.43 -4.98 -14.84
N GLY A 79 -14.33 -3.80 -15.47
CA GLY A 79 -14.56 -2.52 -14.81
C GLY A 79 -13.39 -2.08 -13.90
N SER A 80 -13.33 -0.78 -13.58
CA SER A 80 -12.26 -0.25 -12.73
C SER A 80 -12.46 -0.65 -11.27
N SER A 81 -11.38 -1.06 -10.60
CA SER A 81 -11.39 -1.32 -9.16
C SER A 81 -10.48 -0.34 -8.42
N ILE A 82 -10.82 -0.01 -7.18
CA ILE A 82 -10.05 0.92 -6.35
C ILE A 82 -9.29 0.15 -5.28
N ARG A 83 -8.00 0.48 -5.12
CA ARG A 83 -7.20 0.08 -3.96
C ARG A 83 -7.01 1.27 -3.03
N SER A 84 -7.28 1.07 -1.75
CA SER A 84 -6.98 2.00 -0.68
C SER A 84 -5.88 1.43 0.21
N ILE A 85 -4.76 2.14 0.36
CA ILE A 85 -3.60 1.71 1.16
C ILE A 85 -3.31 2.76 2.23
N PRO A 86 -3.38 2.42 3.53
CA PRO A 86 -2.97 3.32 4.61
C PRO A 86 -1.51 3.75 4.44
N LEU A 87 -1.23 5.04 4.54
CA LEU A 87 0.11 5.59 4.31
C LEU A 87 1.15 5.11 5.33
N CYS A 88 0.71 4.71 6.52
CA CYS A 88 1.57 4.13 7.54
C CYS A 88 2.15 2.77 7.14
N LEU A 89 1.50 2.07 6.20
CA LEU A 89 1.92 0.75 5.71
C LEU A 89 2.81 0.84 4.46
N ILE A 90 2.86 1.99 3.80
CA ILE A 90 3.69 2.19 2.60
C ILE A 90 5.14 2.44 3.03
N TYR A 91 6.06 1.62 2.52
CA TYR A 91 7.48 1.78 2.79
C TYR A 91 8.30 2.22 1.57
N ASN A 92 7.75 2.09 0.37
CA ASN A 92 8.38 2.55 -0.87
C ASN A 92 7.36 2.87 -1.97
N ILE A 93 7.70 3.83 -2.83
CA ILE A 93 6.97 4.17 -4.05
C ILE A 93 8.00 4.26 -5.18
N ILE A 94 7.71 3.58 -6.27
CA ILE A 94 8.52 3.58 -7.48
C ILE A 94 7.66 4.24 -8.56
N GLU A 95 8.15 5.36 -9.08
CA GLU A 95 7.54 6.00 -10.24
C GLU A 95 7.83 5.13 -11.47
N ASP A 96 6.79 4.75 -12.21
CA ASP A 96 6.96 4.06 -13.48
C ASP A 96 7.37 5.14 -14.50
N VAL A 97 8.59 5.02 -15.04
CA VAL A 97 9.22 6.02 -15.92
C VAL A 97 8.60 5.97 -17.30
#